data_AF-X1VG23-F1
#
_entry.id   AF-X1VG23-F1
#
_cell.length_a   1.000
_cell.length_b   1.000
_cell.length_c   1.000
_cell.angle_alpha   90.00
_cell.angle_beta   90.00
_cell.angle_gamma   90.00
#
_symmetry.space_group_name_H-M   'P 1'
#
loop_
_entity.id
_entity.type
_entity.pdbx_description
1 polymer ?
#
loop_
_entity_poly.entity_id
_entity_poly.type
_entity_poly.pdbx_seq_one_letter_code
_entity_poly.pdbx_strand_id
1 'polypeptide(L)'
;MVLQLKPQRGGFLRPFGCGIFIKELLSGHAPYGSSAIDPAAGAPQADIFYYYKHSLIRETAVDRATRTKERRAKKEKRPINPDKIEEFYQRYLARLPYKAQGCRYHSFVTYFAVLQKLKWVEPTGMEEPSSFQDNYPKGQPRKYFRLTATGMAAPLSAWANPHKALYG
;
A
#
# COMPACT_ATOMS: atom_id res chain seq x y z
N MET A 1 8.70 -10.22 -25.08
CA MET A 1 8.71 -11.34 -24.12
C MET A 1 7.57 -11.13 -23.13
N VAL A 2 6.63 -12.07 -23.02
CA VAL A 2 5.51 -11.97 -22.07
C VAL A 2 5.94 -12.66 -20.78
N LEU A 3 6.24 -11.89 -19.73
CA LEU A 3 6.57 -12.43 -18.42
C LEU A 3 5.34 -13.16 -17.86
N GLN A 4 5.43 -14.48 -17.70
CA GLN A 4 4.42 -15.23 -16.96
C GLN A 4 4.49 -14.85 -15.48
N LEU A 5 3.62 -13.93 -15.07
CA LEU A 5 3.45 -13.43 -13.70
C LEU A 5 2.79 -14.44 -12.74
N LYS A 6 2.83 -15.74 -13.02
CA LYS A 6 2.16 -16.75 -12.18
C LYS A 6 3.18 -17.53 -11.35
N PRO A 7 3.18 -17.39 -10.00
CA PRO A 7 4.06 -18.18 -9.14
C PRO A 7 3.72 -19.67 -9.24
N GLN A 8 4.74 -20.53 -9.19
CA GLN A 8 4.56 -21.99 -9.29
C GLN A 8 3.87 -22.62 -8.06
N ARG A 9 3.84 -21.95 -6.90
CA ARG A 9 3.14 -22.41 -5.70
C ARG A 9 2.35 -21.29 -5.03
N GLY A 10 1.23 -21.68 -4.42
CA GLY A 10 0.16 -20.82 -3.91
C GLY A 10 0.64 -19.77 -2.92
N GLY A 11 0.53 -18.51 -3.35
CA GLY A 11 0.47 -17.33 -2.51
C GLY A 11 -0.49 -16.35 -3.15
N PHE A 12 -1.20 -15.57 -2.34
CA PHE A 12 -1.89 -14.40 -2.85
C PHE A 12 -0.82 -13.46 -3.41
N LEU A 13 -0.73 -13.33 -4.73
CA LEU A 13 0.04 -12.25 -5.37
C LEU A 13 -0.50 -10.94 -4.79
N ARG A 14 0.27 -10.30 -3.92
CA ARG A 14 0.00 -8.90 -3.60
C ARG A 14 0.41 -8.09 -4.83
N PRO A 15 -0.40 -7.10 -5.23
CA PRO A 15 -0.09 -6.25 -6.38
C PRO A 15 1.28 -5.56 -6.23
N PHE A 16 1.67 -5.26 -4.99
CA PHE A 16 2.95 -4.63 -4.66
C PHE A 16 3.34 -4.86 -3.18
N GLY A 17 4.60 -4.56 -2.86
CA GLY A 17 5.16 -4.70 -1.51
C GLY A 17 4.91 -3.48 -0.61
N CYS A 18 4.72 -3.72 0.69
CA CYS A 18 4.48 -2.65 1.68
C CYS A 18 5.65 -1.65 1.79
N GLY A 19 6.89 -2.15 1.82
CA GLY A 19 8.07 -1.28 1.95
C GLY A 19 8.25 -0.37 0.75
N ILE A 20 8.14 -0.93 -0.46
CA ILE A 20 8.20 -0.15 -1.70
C ILE A 20 7.11 0.91 -1.73
N PHE A 21 5.87 0.55 -1.37
CA PHE A 21 4.79 1.53 -1.28
C PHE A 21 5.11 2.69 -0.33
N ILE A 22 5.60 2.39 0.88
CA ILE A 22 5.95 3.41 1.87
C ILE A 22 7.07 4.32 1.35
N LYS A 23 8.11 3.75 0.73
CA LYS A 23 9.21 4.52 0.14
C LYS A 23 8.70 5.49 -0.93
N GLU A 24 7.94 5.00 -1.90
CA GLU A 24 7.41 5.81 -2.99
C GLU A 24 6.46 6.90 -2.48
N LEU A 25 5.56 6.56 -1.55
CA LEU A 25 4.61 7.51 -0.97
C LEU A 25 5.36 8.63 -0.23
N LEU A 26 6.25 8.29 0.69
CA LEU A 26 7.03 9.28 1.46
C LEU A 26 8.05 10.05 0.61
N SER A 27 8.36 9.59 -0.59
CA SER A 27 9.14 10.34 -1.60
C SER A 27 8.26 11.29 -2.41
N GLY A 28 6.95 11.31 -2.20
CA GLY A 28 5.99 12.18 -2.89
C GLY A 28 5.48 11.64 -4.22
N HIS A 29 5.76 10.38 -4.57
CA HIS A 29 5.46 9.82 -5.90
C HIS A 29 4.03 9.26 -6.06
N ALA A 30 3.15 9.40 -5.05
CA ALA A 30 1.74 9.00 -5.14
C ALA A 30 1.49 7.58 -5.72
N PRO A 31 2.14 6.52 -5.18
CA PRO A 31 2.14 5.19 -5.78
C PRO A 31 0.74 4.59 -5.90
N TYR A 32 0.46 3.91 -7.02
CA TYR A 32 -0.81 3.20 -7.29
C TYR A 32 -2.05 4.08 -7.11
N GLY A 33 -1.97 5.33 -7.58
CA GLY A 33 -3.07 6.30 -7.52
C GLY A 33 -3.43 6.74 -6.11
N SER A 34 -2.51 6.61 -5.14
CA SER A 34 -2.65 7.24 -3.82
C SER A 34 -2.53 8.77 -3.95
N SER A 35 -2.88 9.50 -2.89
CA SER A 35 -2.66 10.94 -2.87
C SER A 35 -1.18 11.24 -2.72
N ALA A 36 -0.69 12.26 -3.44
CA ALA A 36 0.64 12.80 -3.21
C ALA A 36 0.72 13.40 -1.80
N ILE A 37 1.88 13.26 -1.17
CA ILE A 37 2.18 13.90 0.11
C ILE A 37 3.45 14.74 -0.06
N ASP A 38 3.55 15.81 0.72
CA ASP A 38 4.78 16.59 0.78
C ASP A 38 5.88 15.76 1.51
N PRO A 39 7.00 15.41 0.85
CA PRO A 39 8.07 14.64 1.47
C PRO A 39 8.69 15.33 2.70
N ALA A 40 8.67 16.67 2.75
CA ALA A 40 9.24 17.42 3.85
C ALA A 40 8.36 17.34 5.12
N ALA A 41 7.05 17.50 4.95
CA ALA A 41 6.06 17.34 6.02
C ALA A 41 5.87 15.87 6.44
N GLY A 42 5.97 14.94 5.49
CA GLY A 42 5.72 13.52 5.70
C GLY A 42 4.23 13.23 5.89
N ALA A 43 3.92 12.11 6.56
CA ALA A 43 2.54 11.73 6.84
C ALA A 43 2.40 10.93 8.15
N PRO A 44 1.23 10.96 8.81
CA PRO A 44 0.94 10.07 9.93
C PRO A 44 0.87 8.60 9.51
N GLN A 45 1.27 7.68 10.39
CA GLN A 45 1.21 6.23 10.12
C GLN A 45 -0.20 5.75 9.72
N ALA A 46 -1.23 6.36 10.32
CA ALA A 46 -2.62 6.05 10.00
C ALA A 46 -2.98 6.41 8.55
N ASP A 47 -2.48 7.53 8.03
CA ASP A 47 -2.73 7.95 6.64
C ASP A 47 -1.91 7.13 5.65
N ILE A 48 -0.63 6.87 5.96
CA ILE A 48 0.19 5.96 5.14
C ILE A 48 -0.48 4.59 5.03
N PHE A 49 -1.01 4.06 6.13
CA PHE A 49 -1.77 2.82 6.14
C PHE A 49 -3.07 2.94 5.32
N TYR A 50 -3.81 4.04 5.48
CA TYR A 50 -5.02 4.30 4.71
C TYR A 50 -4.74 4.25 3.21
N TYR A 51 -3.74 4.99 2.73
CA TYR A 51 -3.35 5.00 1.33
C TYR A 51 -2.89 3.64 0.84
N TYR A 52 -2.02 2.96 1.60
CA TYR A 52 -1.55 1.61 1.27
C TYR A 52 -2.72 0.65 1.10
N LYS A 53 -3.66 0.69 2.03
CA LYS A 53 -4.82 -0.19 2.05
C LYS A 53 -5.79 0.09 0.90
N HIS A 54 -6.07 1.37 0.62
CA HIS A 54 -6.91 1.75 -0.51
C HIS A 54 -6.28 1.36 -1.85
N SER A 55 -4.97 1.55 -2.01
CA SER A 55 -4.24 1.11 -3.20
C SER A 55 -4.29 -0.42 -3.37
N LEU A 56 -4.13 -1.21 -2.30
CA LEU A 56 -4.30 -2.67 -2.37
C LEU A 56 -5.71 -3.08 -2.81
N ILE A 57 -6.74 -2.42 -2.30
CA ILE A 57 -8.14 -2.69 -2.67
C ILE A 57 -8.37 -2.37 -4.15
N ARG A 58 -7.89 -1.21 -4.62
CA ARG A 58 -8.02 -0.78 -6.02
C ARG A 58 -7.34 -1.76 -6.97
N GLU A 59 -6.07 -2.07 -6.74
CA GLU A 59 -5.34 -3.02 -7.59
C GLU A 59 -5.98 -4.42 -7.58
N THR A 60 -6.49 -4.86 -6.43
CA THR A 60 -7.24 -6.12 -6.34
C THR A 60 -8.54 -6.07 -7.14
N ALA A 61 -9.24 -4.94 -7.15
CA ALA A 61 -10.45 -4.74 -7.95
C ALA A 61 -10.12 -4.77 -9.46
N VAL A 62 -9.04 -4.10 -9.87
CA VAL A 62 -8.55 -4.09 -11.26
C VAL A 62 -8.19 -5.51 -11.71
N ASP A 63 -7.36 -6.24 -10.96
CA ASP A 63 -6.98 -7.63 -11.30
C ASP A 63 -8.20 -8.55 -11.42
N ARG A 64 -9.17 -8.43 -10.50
CA ARG A 64 -10.42 -9.22 -10.55
C ARG A 64 -11.27 -8.85 -11.77
N ALA A 65 -11.39 -7.57 -12.09
CA ALA A 65 -12.14 -7.09 -13.26
C ALA A 65 -11.52 -7.63 -14.54
N THR A 66 -10.20 -7.46 -14.71
CA THR A 66 -9.44 -7.92 -15.88
C THR A 66 -9.57 -9.43 -16.06
N ARG A 67 -9.27 -10.24 -15.03
CA ARG A 67 -9.37 -11.71 -15.10
C ARG A 67 -10.77 -12.18 -15.45
N THR A 68 -11.80 -11.54 -14.90
CA THR A 68 -13.19 -11.88 -15.18
C THR A 68 -13.54 -11.58 -16.64
N LYS A 69 -13.06 -10.46 -17.17
CA LYS A 69 -13.32 -10.05 -18.56
C LYS A 69 -12.56 -10.90 -19.56
N GLU A 70 -11.28 -11.18 -19.31
CA GLU A 70 -10.48 -12.07 -20.16
C GLU A 70 -11.13 -13.45 -20.26
N ARG A 71 -11.56 -14.02 -19.12
CA ARG A 71 -12.26 -15.32 -19.08
C ARG A 71 -13.56 -15.30 -19.88
N ARG A 72 -14.37 -14.24 -19.77
CA ARG A 72 -15.62 -14.10 -20.53
C ARG A 72 -15.37 -13.90 -22.02
N ALA A 73 -14.46 -13.01 -22.39
CA ALA A 73 -14.10 -12.74 -23.79
C ALA A 73 -13.59 -14.02 -24.48
N LYS A 74 -12.76 -14.81 -23.79
CA LYS A 74 -12.30 -16.12 -24.27
C LYS A 74 -13.46 -17.10 -24.47
N LYS A 75 -14.42 -17.15 -23.54
CA LYS A 75 -15.61 -18.02 -23.64
C LYS A 75 -16.53 -17.59 -24.79
N GLU A 76 -16.69 -16.29 -24.99
CA GLU A 76 -17.58 -15.66 -25.97
C GLU A 76 -16.93 -15.47 -27.35
N LYS A 77 -15.64 -15.82 -27.52
CA LYS A 77 -14.84 -15.60 -28.74
C LYS A 77 -14.91 -14.17 -29.29
N ARG A 78 -15.06 -13.18 -28.40
CA ARG A 78 -15.13 -11.76 -28.76
C ARG A 78 -13.85 -11.02 -28.40
N PRO A 79 -13.54 -9.89 -29.06
CA PRO A 79 -12.46 -9.03 -28.62
C PRO A 79 -12.71 -8.45 -27.21
N ILE A 80 -11.62 -8.17 -26.50
CA ILE A 80 -11.65 -7.50 -25.20
C ILE A 80 -12.04 -6.03 -25.44
N ASN A 81 -13.07 -5.56 -24.74
CA ASN A 81 -13.52 -4.17 -24.79
C ASN A 81 -13.08 -3.49 -23.47
N PRO A 82 -12.28 -2.40 -23.53
CA PRO A 82 -11.77 -1.67 -22.35
C PRO A 82 -12.84 -0.97 -21.51
N ASP A 83 -13.85 -0.34 -22.11
CA ASP A 83 -14.89 0.44 -21.40
C ASP A 83 -15.68 -0.44 -20.43
N LYS A 84 -15.87 -1.71 -20.81
CA LYS A 84 -16.53 -2.70 -19.97
C LYS A 84 -15.69 -3.14 -18.75
N ILE A 85 -14.39 -2.82 -18.69
CA ILE A 85 -13.50 -3.12 -17.56
C ILE A 85 -13.74 -2.13 -16.42
N GLU A 86 -13.93 -0.84 -16.73
CA GLU A 86 -14.17 0.21 -15.75
C GLU A 86 -15.45 -0.02 -14.93
N GLU A 87 -16.54 -0.39 -15.60
CA GLU A 87 -17.82 -0.75 -14.93
C GLU A 87 -17.64 -1.88 -13.91
N PHE A 88 -16.81 -2.89 -14.26
CA PHE A 88 -16.55 -4.01 -13.37
C PHE A 88 -15.59 -3.64 -12.24
N TYR A 89 -14.60 -2.79 -12.51
CA TYR A 89 -13.71 -2.24 -11.49
C TYR A 89 -14.51 -1.52 -10.40
N GLN A 90 -15.41 -0.60 -10.78
CA GLN A 90 -16.28 0.12 -9.83
C GLN A 90 -17.16 -0.84 -9.02
N ARG A 91 -17.75 -1.85 -9.69
CA ARG A 91 -18.56 -2.88 -9.03
C ARG A 91 -17.77 -3.72 -8.03
N TYR A 92 -16.53 -4.09 -8.33
CA TYR A 92 -15.68 -4.83 -7.41
C TYR A 92 -15.24 -3.95 -6.25
N LEU A 93 -14.82 -2.71 -6.51
CA LEU A 93 -14.39 -1.77 -5.47
C LEU A 93 -15.49 -1.54 -4.42
N ALA A 94 -16.75 -1.38 -4.84
CA ALA A 94 -17.89 -1.23 -3.94
C ALA A 94 -18.19 -2.48 -3.08
N ARG A 95 -17.76 -3.66 -3.51
CA ARG A 95 -18.06 -4.95 -2.86
C ARG A 95 -16.89 -5.55 -2.09
N LEU A 96 -15.67 -5.06 -2.32
CA LEU A 96 -14.49 -5.56 -1.63
C LEU A 96 -14.53 -5.11 -0.16
N PRO A 97 -14.59 -6.05 0.81
CA PRO A 97 -14.67 -5.66 2.20
C PRO A 97 -13.34 -5.07 2.64
N TYR A 98 -13.37 -3.87 3.22
CA TYR A 98 -12.18 -3.20 3.73
C TYR A 98 -11.40 -4.08 4.72
N LYS A 99 -12.07 -4.84 5.59
CA LYS A 99 -11.42 -5.72 6.57
C LYS A 99 -10.94 -7.05 5.99
N ALA A 100 -11.42 -7.45 4.82
CA ALA A 100 -11.08 -8.73 4.18
C ALA A 100 -9.87 -8.61 3.23
N GLN A 101 -9.58 -7.40 2.74
CA GLN A 101 -8.42 -7.15 1.88
C GLN A 101 -7.19 -6.76 2.70
N GLY A 102 -6.04 -7.18 2.18
CA GLY A 102 -4.78 -7.37 2.89
C GLY A 102 -4.32 -6.24 3.83
N CYS A 103 -3.51 -6.67 4.81
CA CYS A 103 -2.91 -5.87 5.88
C CYS A 103 -3.92 -5.30 6.92
N ARG A 104 -3.73 -5.72 8.18
CA ARG A 104 -4.38 -5.13 9.35
C ARG A 104 -3.50 -4.00 9.88
N TYR A 105 -4.11 -3.01 10.52
CA TYR A 105 -3.38 -1.86 11.07
C TYR A 105 -2.27 -2.29 12.04
N HIS A 106 -2.55 -3.24 12.94
CA HIS A 106 -1.53 -3.77 13.85
C HIS A 106 -0.31 -4.36 13.12
N SER A 107 -0.54 -5.12 12.03
CA SER A 107 0.55 -5.65 11.21
C SER A 107 1.34 -4.54 10.52
N PHE A 108 0.65 -3.48 10.06
CA PHE A 108 1.30 -2.32 9.47
C PHE A 108 2.18 -1.57 10.48
N VAL A 109 1.66 -1.29 11.69
CA VAL A 109 2.42 -0.60 12.74
C VAL A 109 3.65 -1.41 13.14
N THR A 110 3.51 -2.73 13.29
CA THR A 110 4.64 -3.63 13.59
C THR A 110 5.71 -3.58 12.49
N TYR A 111 5.29 -3.59 11.22
CA TYR A 111 6.18 -3.43 10.08
C TYR A 111 6.85 -2.05 10.07
N PHE A 112 6.10 -0.98 10.34
CA PHE A 112 6.60 0.39 10.36
C PHE A 112 7.62 0.61 11.50
N ALA A 113 7.47 -0.09 12.64
CA ALA A 113 8.46 -0.10 13.71
C ALA A 113 9.83 -0.65 13.27
N VAL A 114 9.86 -1.60 12.33
CA VAL A 114 11.12 -2.08 11.74
C VAL A 114 11.79 -0.99 10.92
N LEU A 115 11.03 -0.21 10.15
CA LEU A 115 11.56 0.92 9.37
C LEU A 115 12.16 2.00 10.28
N GLN A 116 11.53 2.26 11.43
CA GLN A 116 12.06 3.17 12.44
C GLN A 116 13.37 2.64 13.05
N LYS A 117 13.44 1.34 13.39
CA LYS A 117 14.67 0.71 13.91
C LYS A 117 15.83 0.77 12.90
N LEU A 118 15.52 0.63 11.61
CA LEU A 118 16.46 0.81 10.51
C LEU A 118 16.86 2.28 10.27
N LYS A 119 16.21 3.23 10.97
CA LYS A 119 16.35 4.67 10.75
C LYS A 119 16.06 5.09 9.32
N TRP A 120 15.19 4.37 8.62
CA TRP A 120 14.76 4.74 7.26
C TRP A 120 13.66 5.78 7.27
N VAL A 121 12.91 5.84 8.37
CA VAL A 121 11.90 6.85 8.63
C VAL A 121 12.14 7.47 10.00
N GLU A 122 11.82 8.75 10.14
CA GLU A 122 11.95 9.50 11.39
C GLU A 122 10.71 10.37 11.63
N PRO A 123 10.38 10.68 12.90
CA PRO A 123 9.33 11.65 13.18
C PRO A 123 9.76 13.05 12.72
N THR A 124 8.84 13.82 12.16
CA THR A 124 9.13 15.21 11.73
C THR A 124 9.06 16.23 12.86
N GLY A 125 8.55 15.84 14.03
CA GLY A 125 8.24 16.73 15.14
C GLY A 125 6.84 17.35 15.04
N MET A 126 6.15 17.19 13.92
CA MET A 126 4.74 17.58 13.80
C MET A 126 3.83 16.50 14.38
N GLU A 127 2.85 16.94 15.15
CA GLU A 127 1.81 16.11 15.73
C GLU A 127 0.45 16.76 15.53
N GLU A 128 -0.59 15.95 15.35
CA GLU A 128 -1.98 16.40 15.30
C GLU A 128 -2.86 15.58 16.26
N PRO A 129 -3.97 16.14 16.77
CA PRO A 129 -4.89 15.40 17.60
C PRO A 129 -5.41 14.15 16.89
N SER A 130 -5.42 13.02 17.58
CA SER A 130 -6.08 11.81 17.06
C SER A 130 -7.55 11.81 17.45
N SER A 131 -8.40 11.19 16.63
CA SER A 131 -9.82 10.99 16.99
C SER A 131 -10.01 10.13 18.25
N PHE A 132 -8.99 9.39 18.66
CA PHE A 132 -8.99 8.70 19.95
C PHE A 132 -8.94 9.68 21.13
N GLN A 133 -8.28 10.83 20.94
CA GLN A 133 -8.19 11.87 21.97
C GLN A 133 -9.51 12.58 22.24
N ASP A 134 -10.47 12.54 21.30
CA ASP A 134 -11.83 13.07 21.52
C ASP A 134 -12.53 12.41 22.72
N ASN A 135 -12.27 11.11 22.93
CA ASN A 135 -12.85 10.34 24.03
C ASN A 135 -11.86 10.13 25.19
N TYR A 136 -10.56 10.21 24.93
CA TYR A 136 -9.50 10.03 25.91
C TYR A 136 -8.35 11.01 25.67
N PRO A 137 -8.39 12.22 26.26
CA PRO A 137 -7.43 13.29 25.96
C PRO A 137 -5.95 12.93 26.18
N LYS A 138 -5.67 12.00 27.11
CA LYS A 138 -4.33 11.43 27.35
C LYS A 138 -3.88 10.41 26.29
N GLY A 139 -4.69 10.20 25.25
CA GLY A 139 -4.40 9.31 24.13
C GLY A 139 -3.21 9.80 23.31
N GLN A 140 -2.69 8.90 22.47
CA GLN A 140 -1.55 9.24 21.61
C GLN A 140 -2.01 10.13 20.45
N PRO A 141 -1.28 11.23 20.15
CA PRO A 141 -1.53 12.03 18.96
C PRO A 141 -1.08 11.28 17.70
N ARG A 142 -1.46 11.79 16.54
CA ARG A 142 -0.97 11.28 15.26
C ARG A 142 0.35 11.99 14.95
N LYS A 143 1.43 11.21 14.87
CA LYS A 143 2.78 11.74 14.61
C LYS A 143 3.13 11.59 13.15
N TYR A 144 3.68 12.65 12.56
CA TYR A 144 4.12 12.67 11.18
C TYR A 144 5.50 12.01 11.03
N PHE A 145 5.66 11.22 9.98
CA PHE A 145 6.92 10.56 9.64
C PHE A 145 7.33 10.89 8.21
N ARG A 146 8.64 11.07 8.00
CA ARG A 146 9.25 11.27 6.68
C ARG A 146 10.41 10.30 6.45
N LEU A 147 10.87 10.20 5.21
CA LEU A 147 12.08 9.44 4.88
C LEU A 147 13.33 10.18 5.36
N THR A 148 14.29 9.42 5.87
CA THR A 148 15.64 9.91 6.15
C THR A 148 16.53 9.79 4.91
N ALA A 149 17.69 10.43 4.92
CA ALA A 149 18.73 10.20 3.92
C ALA A 149 19.10 8.71 3.80
N THR A 150 19.21 8.00 4.94
CA THR A 150 19.47 6.57 4.99
C THR A 150 18.35 5.75 4.33
N GLY A 151 17.08 6.11 4.57
CA GLY A 151 15.94 5.44 3.96
C GLY A 151 15.87 5.68 2.45
N MET A 152 16.19 6.89 1.99
CA MET A 152 16.25 7.21 0.56
C MET A 152 17.36 6.41 -0.15
N ALA A 153 18.55 6.37 0.44
CA ALA A 153 19.72 5.67 -0.11
C ALA A 153 19.62 4.14 -0.03
N ALA A 154 18.77 3.59 0.84
CA ALA A 154 18.62 2.15 0.99
C ALA A 154 18.15 1.48 -0.32
N PRO A 155 18.76 0.35 -0.70
CA PRO A 155 18.46 -0.32 -1.97
C PRO A 155 17.04 -0.91 -1.97
N LEU A 156 16.43 -1.02 -3.15
CA LEU A 156 15.08 -1.57 -3.30
C LEU A 156 14.96 -3.00 -2.77
N SER A 157 16.03 -3.80 -2.83
CA SER A 157 16.08 -5.15 -2.26
C SER A 157 15.93 -5.16 -0.74
N ALA A 158 16.49 -4.16 -0.04
CA ALA A 158 16.32 -4.00 1.39
C ALA A 158 14.90 -3.53 1.71
N TRP A 159 14.35 -2.59 0.94
CA TRP A 159 12.95 -2.15 1.08
C TRP A 159 11.93 -3.27 0.79
N ALA A 160 12.27 -4.25 -0.05
CA ALA A 160 11.44 -5.41 -0.30
C ALA A 160 11.34 -6.34 0.92
N ASN A 161 12.37 -6.39 1.78
CA ASN A 161 12.36 -7.16 3.02
C ASN A 161 13.12 -6.47 4.17
N PRO A 162 12.50 -5.48 4.84
CA PRO A 162 13.17 -4.72 5.90
C PRO A 162 13.52 -5.56 7.14
N HIS A 163 12.75 -6.61 7.42
CA HIS A 163 13.11 -7.54 8.51
C HIS A 163 14.45 -8.22 8.24
N LYS A 164 14.68 -8.67 7.01
CA LYS A 164 15.99 -9.22 6.61
C LYS A 164 17.08 -8.15 6.69
N ALA A 165 16.80 -6.91 6.26
CA ALA A 165 17.77 -5.82 6.36
C ALA A 165 18.13 -5.46 7.81
N LEU A 166 17.23 -5.69 8.78
CA LEU A 166 17.47 -5.38 10.19
C LEU A 166 18.24 -6.49 10.93
N TYR A 167 18.04 -7.75 10.57
CA TYR A 167 18.51 -8.91 11.35
C TYR A 167 19.45 -9.86 10.59
N GLY A 168 19.63 -9.68 9.28
CA GLY A 168 20.39 -10.59 8.43
C GLY A 168 21.55 -9.93 7.72
#